data_AF-A0A815TGS0-F1
#
_entry.id   AF-A0A815TGS0-F1
#
_cell.length_a   1.000
_cell.length_b   1.000
_cell.length_c   1.000
_cell.angle_alpha   90.00
_cell.angle_beta   90.00
_cell.angle_gamma   90.00
#
_symmetry.space_group_name_H-M   'P 1'
#
loop_
_entity.id
_entity.type
_entity.pdbx_description
1 polymer ?
#
loop_
_entity_poly.entity_id
_entity_poly.type
_entity_poly.pdbx_seq_one_letter_code
_entity_poly.pdbx_strand_id
1 'polypeptide(L)'
;CNKFVNVKDVPCPGGSSSCPDGSTCCQLQSGQYGCCPLADAVCCSDHLHCCPQGTTCDVEHSRCKQKTSIPWFKKTAAIPNHQPLVDIVVDGKTKNHDDSVPIRQIAKAN
;
A
#
# COMPACT_ATOMS: atom_id res chain seq x y z
N CYS A 1 20.19 1.18 -16.82
CA CYS A 1 20.05 2.64 -16.81
C CYS A 1 20.03 3.15 -15.37
N ASN A 2 20.73 4.25 -15.13
CA ASN A 2 20.88 4.91 -13.83
C ASN A 2 19.50 5.13 -13.18
N LYS A 3 19.26 4.46 -12.04
CA LYS A 3 18.00 4.50 -11.30
C LYS A 3 17.85 5.87 -10.62
N PHE A 4 16.90 6.68 -11.05
CA PHE A 4 16.50 7.88 -10.32
C PHE A 4 15.62 7.46 -9.14
N VAL A 5 16.25 6.93 -8.10
CA VAL A 5 15.66 6.92 -6.75
C VAL A 5 15.69 8.38 -6.32
N ASN A 6 14.54 8.96 -5.98
CA ASN A 6 14.56 10.27 -5.34
C ASN A 6 15.38 10.10 -4.06
N VAL A 7 16.36 10.95 -3.78
CA VAL A 7 17.30 10.80 -2.64
C VAL A 7 16.57 10.72 -1.28
N LYS A 8 15.27 10.99 -1.28
CA LYS A 8 14.35 10.95 -0.14
C LYS A 8 13.45 9.71 -0.09
N ASP A 9 13.69 8.70 -0.91
CA ASP A 9 12.87 7.48 -0.92
C ASP A 9 13.66 6.32 -0.31
N VAL A 10 13.05 5.63 0.66
CA VAL A 10 13.57 4.42 1.29
C VAL A 10 13.22 3.19 0.45
N PRO A 11 14.20 2.36 0.06
CA PRO A 11 13.93 1.15 -0.72
C PRO A 11 13.21 0.10 0.12
N CYS A 12 12.15 -0.48 -0.43
CA CYS A 12 11.46 -1.60 0.20
C CYS A 12 12.26 -2.90 0.05
N PRO A 13 12.03 -3.89 0.91
CA PRO A 13 12.69 -5.19 0.79
C PRO A 13 12.42 -5.79 -0.60
N GLY A 14 13.47 -6.31 -1.26
CA GLY A 14 13.39 -6.79 -2.64
C GLY A 14 13.75 -5.74 -3.71
N GLY A 15 13.87 -4.45 -3.35
CA GLY A 15 14.51 -3.43 -4.20
C GLY A 15 13.76 -3.03 -5.49
N SER A 16 12.60 -3.62 -5.74
CA SER A 16 11.73 -3.31 -6.88
C SER A 16 10.83 -2.09 -6.64
N SER A 17 10.66 -1.67 -5.39
CA SER A 17 9.86 -0.50 -5.02
C SER A 17 10.48 0.28 -3.86
N SER A 18 10.01 1.50 -3.65
CA SER A 18 10.44 2.40 -2.59
C SER A 18 9.28 3.24 -2.05
N CYS A 19 9.47 3.77 -0.85
CA CYS A 19 8.51 4.63 -0.17
C CYS A 19 9.17 5.96 0.19
N PRO A 20 8.40 7.05 0.38
CA PRO A 20 8.96 8.31 0.86
C PRO A 20 9.64 8.15 2.22
N ASP A 21 10.63 9.00 2.50
CA ASP A 21 11.30 9.09 3.80
C ASP A 21 10.26 9.19 4.93
N GLY A 22 10.53 8.48 6.04
CA GLY A 22 9.62 8.41 7.17
C GLY A 22 8.39 7.52 6.95
N SER A 23 8.31 6.81 5.82
CA SER A 23 7.30 5.79 5.57
C SER A 23 7.85 4.38 5.83
N THR A 24 6.97 3.45 6.15
CA THR A 24 7.32 2.03 6.34
C THR A 24 6.81 1.19 5.18
N CYS A 25 7.67 0.34 4.62
CA CYS A 25 7.28 -0.62 3.60
C CYS A 25 6.52 -1.79 4.23
N CYS A 26 5.28 -2.02 3.81
CA CYS A 26 4.45 -3.13 4.26
C CYS A 26 3.99 -3.98 3.06
N GLN A 27 3.88 -5.29 3.23
CA GLN A 27 3.32 -6.14 2.19
C GLN A 27 1.81 -5.89 2.02
N LEU A 28 1.39 -5.92 0.75
CA LEU A 28 0.00 -5.92 0.29
C LEU A 28 -0.44 -7.36 0.00
N GLN A 29 -1.75 -7.56 -0.19
CA GLN A 29 -2.32 -8.89 -0.45
C GLN A 29 -1.83 -9.48 -1.77
N SER A 30 -1.36 -8.65 -2.70
CA SER A 30 -0.74 -9.06 -3.97
C SER A 30 0.69 -9.59 -3.81
N GLY A 31 1.29 -9.52 -2.62
CA GLY A 31 2.71 -9.81 -2.38
C GLY A 31 3.66 -8.68 -2.78
N GLN A 32 3.14 -7.59 -3.35
CA GLN A 32 3.89 -6.36 -3.58
C GLN A 32 4.00 -5.53 -2.30
N TYR A 33 4.79 -4.46 -2.34
CA TYR A 33 4.92 -3.52 -1.22
C TYR A 33 4.02 -2.29 -1.38
N GLY A 34 3.51 -1.83 -0.25
CA GLY A 34 2.87 -0.55 -0.06
C GLY A 34 3.58 0.27 1.01
N CYS A 35 3.30 1.57 1.03
CA CYS A 35 3.85 2.53 1.96
C CYS A 35 2.84 2.86 3.06
N CYS A 36 3.28 2.75 4.29
CA CYS A 36 2.61 3.33 5.44
C CYS A 36 3.19 4.70 5.73
N PRO A 37 2.36 5.75 5.89
CA PRO A 37 2.82 7.13 6.11
C PRO A 37 3.41 7.36 7.51
N LEU A 38 3.71 6.27 8.23
CA LEU A 38 4.27 6.28 9.58
C LEU A 38 5.63 5.59 9.53
N ALA A 39 6.58 6.14 10.27
CA ALA A 39 7.87 5.51 10.52
C ALA A 39 7.69 4.34 11.50
N ASP A 40 8.45 3.27 11.29
CA ASP A 40 8.46 2.05 12.11
C ASP A 40 7.05 1.48 12.38
N ALA A 41 6.19 1.57 11.37
CA ALA A 41 4.80 1.18 11.46
C ALA A 41 4.65 -0.34 11.65
N VAL A 42 3.64 -0.73 12.40
CA VAL A 42 3.20 -2.11 12.50
C VAL A 42 2.30 -2.42 11.30
N CYS A 43 2.78 -3.27 10.40
CA CYS A 43 2.00 -3.75 9.26
C CYS A 43 0.92 -4.72 9.74
N CYS A 44 -0.35 -4.41 9.49
CA CYS A 44 -1.44 -5.30 9.87
C CYS A 44 -1.57 -6.49 8.91
N SER A 45 -2.08 -7.61 9.43
CA SER A 45 -2.29 -8.87 8.70
C SER A 45 -3.47 -8.84 7.73
N ASP A 46 -4.25 -7.76 7.73
CA ASP A 46 -5.27 -7.49 6.72
C ASP A 46 -4.67 -7.04 5.38
N HIS A 47 -3.34 -6.83 5.34
CA HIS A 47 -2.58 -6.38 4.19
C HIS A 47 -2.97 -5.01 3.63
N LEU A 48 -3.91 -4.29 4.24
CA LEU A 48 -4.41 -3.00 3.77
C LEU A 48 -4.07 -1.85 4.72
N HIS A 49 -3.98 -2.13 6.02
CA HIS A 49 -3.78 -1.12 7.03
C HIS A 49 -2.47 -1.31 7.80
N CYS A 50 -2.10 -0.25 8.49
CA CYS A 50 -0.97 -0.25 9.41
C CYS A 50 -1.22 0.68 10.57
N CYS A 51 -0.45 0.44 11.61
CA CYS A 51 -0.59 1.07 12.89
C CYS A 51 0.72 1.73 13.33
N PRO A 52 0.67 2.77 14.16
CA PRO A 52 1.86 3.36 14.73
C PRO A 52 2.70 2.36 15.53
N GLN A 53 3.99 2.63 15.64
CA GLN A 53 4.91 1.87 16.49
C GLN A 53 4.37 1.70 17.92
N GLY A 54 4.59 0.54 18.52
CA GLY A 54 4.17 0.24 19.89
C GLY A 54 2.67 -0.03 20.07
N THR A 55 1.93 -0.21 18.97
CA THR A 55 0.51 -0.59 18.99
C THR A 55 0.29 -1.96 18.35
N THR A 56 -0.88 -2.55 18.55
CA THR A 56 -1.27 -3.84 17.98
C THR A 56 -2.48 -3.67 17.06
N CYS A 57 -2.45 -4.28 15.88
CA CYS A 57 -3.61 -4.27 14.98
C CYS A 57 -4.75 -5.11 15.56
N ASP A 58 -5.90 -4.48 15.79
CA ASP A 58 -7.17 -5.12 16.10
C ASP A 58 -8.01 -5.10 14.82
N VAL A 59 -7.82 -6.13 14.00
CA VAL A 59 -8.43 -6.25 12.67
C VAL A 59 -9.95 -6.44 12.79
N GLU A 60 -10.41 -7.20 13.78
CA GLU A 60 -11.84 -7.44 14.04
C GLU A 60 -12.59 -6.13 14.26
N HIS A 61 -11.99 -5.20 15.01
CA HIS A 61 -12.61 -3.92 15.30
C HIS A 61 -12.04 -2.75 14.48
N SER A 62 -11.23 -3.05 13.47
CA SER A 62 -10.68 -2.08 12.50
C SER A 62 -9.94 -0.90 13.13
N ARG A 63 -9.01 -1.18 14.04
CA ARG A 63 -8.32 -0.16 14.86
C ARG A 63 -6.93 -0.62 15.31
N CYS A 64 -6.13 0.31 15.78
CA CYS A 64 -4.91 0.00 16.52
C CYS A 64 -5.17 0.07 18.02
N LYS A 65 -4.77 -0.98 18.73
CA LYS A 65 -4.93 -1.11 20.17
C LYS A 65 -3.61 -0.86 20.87
N GLN A 66 -3.67 0.00 21.88
CA GLN A 66 -2.60 0.16 22.86
C GLN A 66 -3.24 0.45 24.24
N LYS A 67 -3.03 1.62 24.83
CA LYS A 67 -3.77 2.09 26.02
C LYS A 67 -5.12 2.71 25.65
N THR A 68 -5.20 3.29 24.46
CA THR A 68 -6.41 3.85 23.86
C THR A 68 -6.57 3.26 22.47
N SER A 69 -7.81 3.12 22.02
CA SER A 69 -8.13 2.73 20.65
C SER A 69 -7.86 3.92 19.73
N ILE A 70 -6.97 3.75 18.76
CA ILE A 70 -6.71 4.76 17.72
C ILE A 70 -7.09 4.22 16.35
N PRO A 71 -7.55 5.07 15.42
CA PRO A 71 -7.76 4.66 14.03
C PRO A 71 -6.46 4.17 13.39
N TRP A 72 -6.56 3.12 12.59
CA TRP A 72 -5.45 2.66 11.74
C TRP A 72 -5.33 3.50 10.46
N PHE A 73 -4.16 3.40 9.82
CA PHE A 73 -3.82 4.12 8.60
C PHE A 73 -3.86 3.17 7.43
N LYS A 74 -4.34 3.66 6.28
CA LYS A 74 -4.33 2.89 5.04
C LYS A 74 -2.93 2.93 4.41
N LYS A 75 -2.52 1.80 3.86
CA LYS A 75 -1.35 1.72 2.99
C LYS A 75 -1.65 2.39 1.66
N THR A 76 -0.64 2.97 1.04
CA THR A 76 -0.65 3.36 -0.38
C THR A 76 0.26 2.43 -1.16
N ALA A 77 0.11 2.32 -2.48
CA ALA A 77 1.04 1.54 -3.29
C ALA A 77 2.46 2.15 -3.24
N ALA A 78 3.49 1.31 -3.15
CA ALA A 78 4.87 1.77 -3.20
C ALA A 78 5.26 2.20 -4.61
N ILE A 79 6.21 3.13 -4.70
CA ILE A 79 6.69 3.66 -5.97
C ILE A 79 7.58 2.59 -6.62
N PRO A 80 7.31 2.17 -7.87
CA PRO A 80 8.18 1.22 -8.57
C PRO A 80 9.56 1.85 -8.86
N ASN A 81 10.64 1.16 -8.44
CA ASN A 81 12.03 1.60 -8.70
C ASN A 81 12.49 1.36 -10.13
N HIS A 82 11.79 0.50 -10.86
CA HIS A 82 11.96 0.35 -12.29
C HIS A 82 10.82 1.13 -12.95
N GLN A 83 11.16 1.94 -13.97
CA GLN A 83 10.15 2.42 -14.89
C GLN A 83 9.33 1.21 -15.35
N PRO A 84 8.00 1.22 -15.22
CA PRO A 84 7.20 0.16 -15.80
C PRO A 84 7.60 0.11 -17.28
N LEU A 85 7.93 -1.09 -17.76
CA LEU A 85 7.81 -1.34 -19.20
C LEU A 85 6.40 -0.89 -19.53
N VAL A 86 6.31 0.18 -20.31
CA VAL A 86 5.05 0.78 -20.73
C VAL A 86 4.19 -0.35 -21.31
N ASP A 87 3.13 -0.71 -20.60
CA ASP A 87 2.08 -1.50 -21.23
C ASP A 87 1.56 -0.64 -22.39
N ILE A 88 1.73 -1.14 -23.61
CA ILE A 88 1.27 -0.50 -24.83
C ILE A 88 -0.21 -0.14 -24.61
N VAL A 89 -0.49 1.15 -24.70
CA VAL A 89 -1.82 1.73 -24.48
C VAL A 89 -2.79 1.13 -25.49
N VAL A 90 -3.69 0.25 -25.03
CA VAL A 90 -4.91 -0.11 -25.77
C VAL A 90 -6.07 0.42 -24.90
N ASP A 91 -6.72 1.48 -25.39
CA ASP A 91 -7.91 2.12 -24.81
C ASP A 91 -7.75 2.92 -23.49
N GLY A 92 -6.80 3.86 -23.46
CA GLY A 92 -6.99 5.15 -22.74
C GLY A 92 -7.36 5.12 -21.24
N LYS A 93 -6.96 4.10 -20.47
CA LYS A 93 -7.07 4.10 -19.01
C LYS A 93 -5.71 3.82 -18.39
N THR A 94 -5.15 4.80 -17.69
CA THR A 94 -4.07 4.56 -16.72
C THR A 94 -4.60 3.61 -15.65
N LYS A 95 -4.20 2.34 -15.71
CA LYS A 95 -4.50 1.34 -14.69
C LYS A 95 -3.49 1.49 -13.56
N ASN A 96 -3.74 2.42 -12.65
CA ASN A 96 -3.15 2.27 -11.32
C ASN A 96 -3.79 1.01 -10.70
N HIS A 97 -2.96 0.10 -10.19
CA HIS A 97 -3.37 -1.20 -9.65
C HIS A 97 -4.01 -1.07 -8.25
N ASP A 98 -4.87 -0.09 -8.04
CA ASP A 98 -5.82 -0.02 -6.93
C ASP A 98 -6.70 1.21 -7.16
N ASP A 99 -7.93 1.01 -7.63
CA ASP A 99 -9.08 1.91 -7.47
C ASP A 99 -10.23 1.44 -8.36
N SER A 100 -10.95 0.38 -7.93
CA SER A 100 -12.39 0.16 -8.19
C SER A 100 -12.80 -1.25 -7.77
N VAL A 101 -12.95 -1.49 -6.47
CA VAL A 101 -14.10 -2.31 -6.05
C VAL A 101 -14.83 -1.58 -4.95
N PRO A 102 -15.82 -0.75 -5.34
CA PRO A 102 -16.99 -0.69 -4.50
C PRO A 102 -18.28 -0.92 -5.32
N ILE A 103 -19.05 -1.85 -4.76
CA ILE A 103 -20.51 -1.95 -4.75
C ILE A 103 -21.19 -2.73 -5.89
N ARG A 104 -21.76 -3.84 -5.44
CA ARG A 104 -22.85 -4.68 -5.97
C ARG A 104 -23.79 -4.02 -7.01
N GLN A 105 -24.25 -4.89 -7.92
CA GLN A 105 -25.67 -5.14 -8.29
C GLN A 105 -26.16 -4.66 -9.66
N ILE A 106 -26.39 -5.61 -10.58
CA ILE A 106 -27.66 -5.84 -11.33
C ILE A 106 -27.63 -7.33 -11.73
N ALA A 107 -28.37 -8.27 -11.13
CA ALA A 107 -29.80 -8.52 -11.25
C ALA A 107 -30.33 -8.56 -12.70
N LYS A 108 -30.64 -9.80 -13.14
CA LYS A 108 -31.68 -10.21 -14.12
C LYS A 108 -31.43 -10.15 -15.63
N ALA A 109 -31.95 -11.22 -16.26
CA ALA A 109 -32.35 -11.45 -17.65
C ALA A 109 -31.19 -11.62 -18.66
N ASN A 110 -31.10 -12.66 -19.48
CA ASN A 110 -32.04 -13.67 -19.97
C ASN A 110 -31.43 -15.07 -19.86
#